data_AF-A0A486XU33-F1
#
_entry.id   AF-A0A486XU33-F1
#
_cell.length_a   1.000
_cell.length_b   1.000
_cell.length_c   1.000
_cell.angle_alpha   90.00
_cell.angle_beta   90.00
_cell.angle_gamma   90.00
#
_symmetry.space_group_name_H-M   'P 1'
#
loop_
_entity.id
_entity.type
_entity.pdbx_description
1 polymer ?
#
loop_
_entity_poly.entity_id
_entity_poly.type
_entity_poly.pdbx_seq_one_letter_code
_entity_poly.pdbx_strand_id
1 'polypeptide(L)'
;MKLLLIAMIVSLSACATVKTLTTTTSHVNIEHHGKRSYCQSIPRIYSGFSYNLCKLHGEPSRQVNLGDSFNNVPFFIIDGTFSLVADTVILPYTLYTQNKHGSIDVN
;
A
#
# COMPACT_ATOMS: atom_id res chain seq x y z
N MET A 1 18.92 -17.87 -10.85
CA MET A 1 17.97 -18.49 -9.88
C MET A 1 17.95 -17.76 -8.53
N LYS A 2 19.09 -17.52 -7.87
CA LYS A 2 19.13 -16.79 -6.58
C LYS A 2 18.56 -15.36 -6.64
N LEU A 3 18.89 -14.57 -7.67
CA LEU A 3 18.31 -13.23 -7.84
C LEU A 3 16.79 -13.23 -8.03
N LEU A 4 16.25 -14.26 -8.70
CA LEU A 4 14.82 -14.34 -9.00
C LEU A 4 14.01 -14.71 -7.75
N LEU A 5 14.57 -15.57 -6.89
CA LEU A 5 14.05 -15.87 -5.56
C LEU A 5 14.10 -14.65 -4.63
N ILE A 6 15.21 -13.89 -4.64
CA ILE A 6 15.32 -12.66 -3.84
C ILE A 6 14.34 -11.61 -4.34
N ALA A 7 14.22 -11.41 -5.66
CA ALA A 7 13.23 -10.50 -6.23
C ALA A 7 11.79 -10.90 -5.89
N MET A 8 11.49 -12.21 -5.85
CA MET A 8 10.20 -12.74 -5.42
C MET A 8 9.96 -12.51 -3.92
N ILE A 9 10.95 -12.72 -3.06
CA ILE A 9 10.83 -12.44 -1.62
C ILE A 9 10.67 -10.95 -1.34
N VAL A 10 11.38 -10.10 -2.10
CA VAL A 10 11.27 -8.63 -2.02
C VAL A 10 9.91 -8.15 -2.54
N SER A 11 9.39 -8.72 -3.62
CA SER A 11 8.03 -8.39 -4.10
C SER A 11 6.94 -8.85 -3.14
N LEU A 12 7.17 -9.91 -2.36
CA LEU A 12 6.30 -10.33 -1.26
C LEU A 12 6.38 -9.40 -0.03
N SER A 13 7.35 -8.48 0.02
CA SER A 13 7.54 -7.52 1.11
C SER A 13 6.94 -6.13 0.82
N ALA A 14 5.99 -6.01 -0.12
CA ALA A 14 5.17 -4.82 -0.26
C ALA A 14 4.37 -4.63 1.05
N CYS A 15 4.94 -3.87 1.98
CA CYS A 15 4.46 -3.74 3.35
C CYS A 15 3.00 -3.24 3.37
N ALA A 16 2.64 -2.37 2.43
CA ALA A 16 1.28 -1.87 2.24
C ALA A 16 0.28 -2.95 1.77
N THR A 17 0.66 -3.78 0.77
CA THR A 17 -0.16 -4.88 0.27
C THR A 17 -0.37 -5.95 1.35
N VAL A 18 0.69 -6.35 2.06
CA VAL A 18 0.58 -7.33 3.16
C VAL A 18 -0.32 -6.80 4.28
N LYS A 19 -0.17 -5.53 4.65
CA LYS A 19 -0.94 -4.90 5.73
C LYS A 19 -2.44 -4.82 5.41
N THR A 20 -2.80 -4.61 4.14
CA THR A 20 -4.21 -4.53 3.71
C THR A 20 -4.85 -5.90 3.43
N LEU A 21 -4.04 -6.90 3.04
CA LEU A 21 -4.52 -8.28 2.84
C LEU A 21 -4.73 -9.04 4.15
N THR A 22 -3.85 -8.84 5.14
CA THR A 22 -3.91 -9.55 6.43
C THR A 22 -4.99 -9.01 7.36
N THR A 23 -5.45 -7.77 7.16
CA THR A 23 -6.65 -7.24 7.79
C THR A 23 -7.89 -7.88 7.15
N THR A 24 -8.37 -8.97 7.76
CA THR A 24 -9.72 -9.53 7.51
C THR A 24 -10.84 -8.60 7.96
N THR A 25 -10.51 -7.52 8.67
CA THR A 25 -11.41 -6.46 9.10
C THR A 25 -11.62 -5.44 7.98
N SER A 26 -12.84 -4.91 7.82
CA SER A 26 -13.16 -3.83 6.86
C SER A 26 -12.59 -2.47 7.25
N HIS A 27 -11.56 -2.43 8.09
CA HIS A 27 -11.00 -1.20 8.64
C HIS A 27 -9.48 -1.26 8.68
N VAL A 28 -8.84 -0.17 8.27
CA VAL A 28 -7.39 0.02 8.35
C VAL A 28 -7.08 1.43 8.87
N ASN A 29 -6.20 1.53 9.86
CA ASN A 29 -5.67 2.82 10.31
C ASN A 29 -4.43 3.18 9.48
N ILE A 30 -4.47 4.35 8.85
CA ILE A 30 -3.38 4.88 8.02
C ILE A 30 -2.83 6.12 8.70
N GLU A 31 -1.67 5.95 9.32
CA GLU A 31 -0.98 6.99 10.07
C GLU A 31 0.52 6.98 9.73
N HIS A 32 1.12 8.17 9.62
CA HIS A 32 2.55 8.33 9.42
C HIS A 32 3.08 9.46 10.30
N HIS A 33 4.07 9.19 11.16
CA HIS A 33 4.65 10.19 12.08
C HIS A 33 3.61 10.91 12.97
N GLY A 34 2.60 10.20 13.49
CA GLY A 34 1.56 10.84 14.31
C GLY A 34 0.50 11.59 13.50
N LYS A 35 0.57 11.55 12.17
CA LYS A 35 -0.33 12.25 11.25
C LYS A 35 -1.24 11.25 10.57
N ARG A 36 -2.55 11.45 10.76
CA ARG A 36 -3.58 10.60 10.15
C ARG A 36 -3.78 10.97 8.69
N SER A 37 -4.15 9.96 7.91
CA SER A 37 -4.64 10.20 6.55
C SER A 37 -6.02 10.88 6.55
N TYR A 38 -6.30 11.67 5.51
CA TYR A 38 -7.63 12.21 5.24
C TYR A 38 -8.54 11.25 4.44
N CYS A 39 -8.03 10.11 3.97
CA CYS A 39 -8.92 9.16 3.30
C CYS A 39 -9.93 8.59 4.30
N GLN A 40 -11.15 8.40 3.81
CA GLN A 40 -12.22 7.72 4.55
C GLN A 40 -12.33 6.24 4.19
N SER A 41 -11.91 5.87 2.98
CA SER A 41 -11.88 4.48 2.54
C SER A 41 -10.86 4.28 1.43
N ILE A 42 -10.41 3.04 1.23
CA ILE A 42 -9.58 2.62 0.10
C ILE A 42 -10.18 1.37 -0.56
N PRO A 43 -10.02 1.20 -1.87
CA PRO A 43 -10.44 -0.03 -2.54
C PRO A 43 -9.59 -1.23 -2.08
N ARG A 44 -10.18 -2.42 -2.04
CA ARG A 44 -9.49 -3.71 -1.88
C ARG A 44 -8.66 -4.06 -3.12
N ILE A 45 -9.13 -3.61 -4.29
CA ILE A 45 -8.37 -3.70 -5.55
C ILE A 45 -7.30 -2.61 -5.52
N TYR A 46 -6.04 -2.98 -5.79
CA TYR A 46 -4.91 -2.04 -5.69
C TYR A 46 -4.81 -1.37 -4.31
N SER A 47 -5.12 -2.11 -3.25
CA SER A 47 -5.16 -1.59 -1.87
C SER A 47 -3.78 -1.16 -1.37
N GLY A 48 -2.70 -1.84 -1.78
CA GLY A 48 -1.34 -1.47 -1.42
C GLY A 48 -0.94 -0.13 -2.03
N PHE A 49 -1.22 0.06 -3.32
CA PHE A 49 -0.99 1.36 -3.97
C PHE A 49 -1.87 2.47 -3.41
N SER A 50 -3.15 2.20 -3.17
CA SER A 50 -4.10 3.16 -2.58
C SER A 50 -3.69 3.56 -1.17
N TYR A 51 -3.25 2.61 -0.34
CA TYR A 51 -2.70 2.86 0.99
C TYR A 51 -1.51 3.83 0.93
N ASN A 52 -0.61 3.63 -0.03
CA ASN A 52 0.55 4.49 -0.23
C ASN A 52 0.14 5.93 -0.62
N LEU A 53 -0.76 6.11 -1.59
CA LEU A 53 -1.30 7.42 -1.93
C LEU A 53 -1.99 8.08 -0.73
N CYS A 54 -2.74 7.29 0.02
CA CYS A 54 -3.49 7.74 1.18
C CYS A 54 -2.58 8.21 2.33
N LYS A 55 -1.43 7.55 2.50
CA LYS A 55 -0.37 7.96 3.42
C LYS A 55 0.25 9.29 2.99
N LEU A 56 0.34 9.57 1.69
CA LEU A 56 0.79 10.85 1.15
C LEU A 56 -0.28 11.95 1.31
N HIS A 57 -1.55 11.55 1.29
CA HIS A 57 -2.71 12.41 1.53
C HIS A 57 -3.10 12.46 3.01
N GLY A 58 -2.14 12.81 3.87
CA GLY A 58 -2.35 12.98 5.31
C GLY A 58 -2.24 14.41 5.78
N GLU A 59 -2.40 14.60 7.08
CA GLU A 59 -2.26 15.91 7.71
C GLU A 59 -0.93 16.59 7.32
N PRO A 60 -0.93 17.92 7.08
CA PRO A 60 0.27 18.65 6.74
C PRO A 60 1.39 18.41 7.76
N SER A 61 2.52 17.93 7.28
CA SER A 61 3.73 17.76 8.08
C SER A 61 4.79 18.76 7.61
N ARG A 62 5.58 19.29 8.54
CA ARG A 62 6.81 20.04 8.18
C ARG A 62 7.91 19.12 7.64
N GLN A 63 7.77 17.81 7.82
CA GLN A 63 8.69 16.82 7.29
C GLN A 63 8.23 16.38 5.89
N VAL A 64 9.19 16.24 4.99
CA VAL A 64 8.95 15.73 3.63
C VAL A 64 8.57 14.24 3.74
N ASN A 65 7.30 13.91 3.47
CA ASN A 65 6.77 12.55 3.56
C ASN A 65 7.16 11.64 2.38
N LEU A 66 8.18 12.00 1.59
CA LEU A 66 8.64 11.22 0.43
C LEU A 66 9.61 10.08 0.80
N GLY A 67 10.06 10.05 2.06
CA GLY A 67 11.03 9.08 2.57
C GLY A 67 12.43 9.25 1.98
N ASP A 68 13.30 8.27 2.21
CA ASP A 68 14.63 8.22 1.62
C ASP A 68 14.53 8.13 0.09
N SER A 69 15.57 8.61 -0.60
CA SER A 69 15.66 8.53 -2.06
C SER A 69 16.89 7.71 -2.46
N PHE A 70 16.71 6.78 -3.40
CA PHE A 70 17.81 6.04 -4.00
C PHE A 70 18.07 6.59 -5.41
N ASN A 71 19.27 7.14 -5.63
CA ASN A 71 19.67 7.69 -6.93
C ASN A 71 18.66 8.73 -7.49
N ASN A 72 18.25 9.69 -6.64
CA ASN A 72 17.22 10.71 -6.92
C ASN A 72 15.80 10.18 -7.16
N VAL A 73 15.55 8.88 -6.98
CA VAL A 73 14.20 8.30 -7.02
C VAL A 73 13.69 8.13 -5.60
N PRO A 74 12.56 8.78 -5.22
CA PRO A 74 11.97 8.60 -3.90
C PRO A 74 11.57 7.14 -3.68
N PHE A 75 11.88 6.60 -2.51
CA PHE A 75 11.58 5.20 -2.16
C PHE A 75 10.07 4.89 -2.23
N PHE A 76 9.22 5.89 -1.98
CA PHE A 76 7.77 5.78 -2.18
C PHE A 76 7.37 5.34 -3.59
N ILE A 77 8.08 5.82 -4.63
CA ILE A 77 7.81 5.44 -6.03
C ILE A 77 8.21 3.98 -6.28
N ILE A 78 9.32 3.56 -5.69
CA ILE A 78 9.82 2.18 -5.79
C ILE A 78 8.81 1.24 -5.11
N ASP A 79 8.46 1.51 -3.85
CA ASP A 79 7.48 0.72 -3.08
C ASP A 79 6.09 0.74 -3.73
N GLY A 80 5.66 1.88 -4.27
CA GLY A 80 4.42 2.02 -5.02
C GLY A 80 4.40 1.17 -6.28
N THR A 81 5.50 1.11 -7.03
CA THR A 81 5.61 0.28 -8.24
C THR A 81 5.55 -1.21 -7.91
N PHE A 82 6.29 -1.65 -6.88
CA PHE A 82 6.21 -3.05 -6.43
C PHE A 82 4.83 -3.39 -5.88
N SER A 83 4.19 -2.48 -5.14
CA SER A 83 2.81 -2.66 -4.65
C SER A 83 1.83 -2.80 -5.81
N LEU A 84 1.95 -2.01 -6.88
CA LEU A 84 1.12 -2.16 -8.08
C LEU A 84 1.28 -3.54 -8.74
N VAL A 85 2.51 -4.03 -8.87
CA VAL A 85 2.79 -5.36 -9.44
C VAL A 85 2.21 -6.44 -8.53
N ALA A 86 2.47 -6.37 -7.22
CA ALA A 86 1.94 -7.33 -6.25
C ALA A 86 0.40 -7.34 -6.25
N ASP A 87 -0.22 -6.16 -6.26
CA ASP A 87 -1.67 -5.99 -6.31
C ASP A 87 -2.28 -6.54 -7.62
N THR A 88 -1.52 -6.50 -8.72
CA THR A 88 -1.92 -7.08 -10.01
C THR A 88 -1.89 -8.62 -9.97
N VAL A 89 -0.91 -9.22 -9.29
CA VAL A 89 -0.81 -10.69 -9.15
C VAL A 89 -2.00 -11.25 -8.37
N ILE A 90 -2.45 -10.53 -7.34
CA ILE A 90 -3.58 -10.92 -6.49
C ILE A 90 -4.93 -10.36 -6.98
N LEU A 91 -4.95 -9.67 -8.12
CA LEU A 91 -6.14 -8.98 -8.65
C LEU A 91 -7.39 -9.86 -8.72
N PRO A 92 -7.33 -11.14 -9.17
CA PRO A 92 -8.54 -11.98 -9.23
C PRO A 92 -9.18 -12.19 -7.86
N TYR A 93 -8.36 -12.34 -6.82
CA TYR A 93 -8.82 -12.51 -5.45
C TYR A 93 -9.35 -11.19 -4.86
N THR A 94 -8.66 -10.07 -5.12
CA THR A 94 -9.10 -8.75 -4.62
C THR A 94 -10.35 -8.24 -5.34
N LEU A 95 -10.54 -8.58 -6.62
CA LEU A 95 -11.80 -8.34 -7.35
C LEU A 95 -12.98 -9.08 -6.71
N TYR A 96 -12.81 -10.37 -6.41
CA TYR A 96 -13.85 -11.16 -5.74
C TYR A 96 -14.22 -10.56 -4.38
N THR A 97 -13.21 -10.23 -3.57
CA THR A 97 -13.44 -9.68 -2.23
C THR A 97 -13.99 -8.25 -2.26
N GLN A 98 -13.59 -7.42 -3.23
CA GLN A 98 -14.17 -6.10 -3.46
C GLN A 98 -15.66 -6.19 -3.77
N ASN A 99 -16.08 -7.10 -4.66
CA ASN A 99 -17.49 -7.25 -4.99
C ASN A 99 -18.32 -7.75 -3.80
N LYS A 100 -17.73 -8.61 -2.96
CA LYS A 100 -18.41 -9.21 -1.80
C LYS A 100 -18.46 -8.29 -0.58
N HIS A 101 -17.39 -7.55 -0.31
CA HIS A 101 -17.20 -6.82 0.95
C HIS A 101 -17.07 -5.31 0.77
N GLY A 102 -17.03 -4.82 -0.47
CA GLY A 102 -16.82 -3.40 -0.74
C GLY A 102 -15.41 -2.92 -0.39
N SER A 103 -15.27 -1.61 -0.25
CA SER A 103 -14.02 -0.93 0.12
C SER A 103 -13.66 -1.17 1.59
N ILE A 104 -12.41 -0.88 1.95
CA ILE A 104 -11.92 -0.91 3.32
C ILE A 104 -12.06 0.50 3.88
N ASP A 105 -12.72 0.65 5.02
CA ASP A 105 -12.82 1.92 5.74
C ASP A 105 -11.46 2.31 6.32
N VAL A 106 -11.19 3.61 6.34
CA VAL A 106 -9.96 4.19 6.86
C VAL A 106 -10.30 5.14 8.00
N ASN A 107 -9.61 4.94 9.13
CA ASN A 107 -9.67 5.74 10.36
C ASN A 107 -11.01 5.73 11.10
#